data_AF-A0A2S5IWQ6-F1
#
_entry.id   AF-A0A2S5IWQ6-F1
#
_cell.length_a   1.000
_cell.length_b   1.000
_cell.length_c   1.000
_cell.angle_alpha   90.00
_cell.angle_beta   90.00
_cell.angle_gamma   90.00
#
_symmetry.space_group_name_H-M   'P 1'
#
loop_
_entity.id
_entity.type
_entity.pdbx_description
1 polymer ?
#
loop_
_entity_poly.entity_id
_entity_poly.type
_entity_poly.pdbx_seq_one_letter_code
_entity_poly.pdbx_strand_id
1 'polypeptide(L)'
;MPPLPCAELHLHIEGTLEPELIFTLAARNGISLPYADPADLATRYAFTDLQSFLDLYYANMDVLRTEQDFTDMTRAYLRRAAAAGVRHAEIMMDPQAHLARGVPLETCVNGVAAALSTSETDAGISTSLIAAFLRDRPAAEALEVLRDLLAMDAPIIGIGLDSAEAGYPPSLFREVYDVARDAGLKCVAHAGEEGPAAYVWEALDLLAVDRIDHGIRCLEDEALVERLVADQVPLTVCPLSNVRLRAVDAIGDHPLPAMLARGLNVSVHSDDPAYFGGYLDDNLAALVDAFGLGIDDRARLAANSVRSAFISEGRRQDLLAEVEAWRVSAHAPRAV
;
A
#
# COMPACT_ATOMS: atom_id res chain seq x y z
N MET A 1 15.52 -18.58 -9.95
CA MET A 1 16.05 -17.86 -8.77
C MET A 1 14.88 -17.71 -7.82
N PRO A 2 15.04 -17.95 -6.51
CA PRO A 2 13.94 -17.72 -5.57
C PRO A 2 13.45 -16.26 -5.65
N PRO A 3 12.18 -16.00 -5.29
CA PRO A 3 11.68 -14.63 -5.22
C PRO A 3 12.50 -13.82 -4.20
N LEU A 4 12.58 -12.51 -4.42
CA LEU A 4 13.34 -11.58 -3.56
C LEU A 4 12.57 -11.38 -2.25
N PRO A 5 13.14 -11.74 -1.08
CA PRO A 5 12.51 -11.44 0.21
C PRO A 5 12.36 -9.94 0.38
N CYS A 6 11.17 -9.46 0.72
CA CYS A 6 10.93 -8.04 0.96
C CYS A 6 9.74 -7.83 1.92
N ALA A 7 9.60 -6.60 2.43
CA ALA A 7 8.37 -6.13 3.05
C ALA A 7 7.55 -5.30 2.05
N GLU A 8 6.22 -5.44 2.09
CA GLU A 8 5.27 -4.60 1.35
C GLU A 8 4.57 -3.66 2.34
N LEU A 9 4.82 -2.35 2.23
CA LEU A 9 4.41 -1.35 3.22
C LEU A 9 3.30 -0.41 2.76
N HIS A 10 2.89 -0.55 1.50
CA HIS A 10 1.91 0.28 0.84
C HIS A 10 1.07 -0.61 -0.07
N LEU A 11 -0.08 -1.00 0.47
CA LEU A 11 -1.04 -1.84 -0.21
C LEU A 11 -2.41 -1.62 0.43
N HIS A 12 -3.42 -1.36 -0.39
CA HIS A 12 -4.81 -1.28 0.02
C HIS A 12 -5.46 -2.65 -0.15
N ILE A 13 -6.10 -3.17 0.91
CA ILE A 13 -6.63 -4.53 0.86
C ILE A 13 -7.77 -4.67 -0.15
N GLU A 14 -8.57 -3.62 -0.31
CA GLU A 14 -9.63 -3.52 -1.30
C GLU A 14 -9.07 -3.43 -2.72
N GLY A 15 -7.85 -2.92 -2.86
CA GLY A 15 -7.05 -2.89 -4.08
C GLY A 15 -6.61 -4.26 -4.57
N THR A 16 -6.79 -5.29 -3.74
CA THR A 16 -6.47 -6.69 -4.07
C THR A 16 -7.67 -7.47 -4.62
N LEU A 17 -8.82 -6.82 -4.78
CA LEU A 17 -10.06 -7.47 -5.14
C LEU A 17 -10.10 -7.84 -6.63
N GLU A 18 -9.55 -9.01 -6.95
CA GLU A 18 -9.52 -9.55 -8.32
C GLU A 18 -10.93 -9.77 -8.91
N PRO A 19 -11.12 -9.57 -10.23
CA PRO A 19 -12.41 -9.77 -10.90
C PRO A 19 -13.11 -11.10 -10.57
N GLU A 20 -12.37 -12.20 -10.51
CA GLU A 20 -12.94 -13.52 -10.19
C GLU A 20 -13.51 -13.57 -8.76
N LEU A 21 -12.83 -12.93 -7.81
CA LEU A 21 -13.31 -12.84 -6.44
C LEU A 21 -14.53 -11.91 -6.35
N ILE A 22 -14.54 -10.79 -7.08
CA ILE A 22 -15.70 -9.88 -7.16
C ILE A 22 -16.97 -10.65 -7.53
N PHE A 23 -16.90 -11.45 -8.61
CA PHE A 23 -18.04 -12.25 -9.07
C PHE A 23 -18.44 -13.35 -8.07
N THR A 24 -17.45 -13.97 -7.42
CA THR A 24 -17.70 -15.00 -6.39
C THR A 24 -18.45 -14.42 -5.20
N LEU A 25 -18.03 -13.25 -4.71
CA LEU A 25 -18.65 -12.55 -3.59
C LEU A 25 -20.03 -11.99 -3.95
N ALA A 26 -20.18 -11.43 -5.16
CA ALA A 26 -21.47 -10.97 -5.66
C ALA A 26 -22.51 -12.10 -5.68
N ALA A 27 -22.13 -13.27 -6.22
CA ALA A 27 -23.00 -14.44 -6.24
C ALA A 27 -23.35 -14.92 -4.82
N ARG A 28 -22.38 -14.93 -3.90
CA ARG A 28 -22.59 -15.30 -2.49
C ARG A 28 -23.58 -14.36 -1.79
N ASN A 29 -23.49 -13.08 -2.06
CA ASN A 29 -24.28 -12.03 -1.40
C ASN A 29 -25.56 -11.65 -2.15
N GLY A 30 -25.88 -12.32 -3.26
CA GLY A 30 -27.06 -12.02 -4.08
C GLY A 30 -27.04 -10.64 -4.72
N ILE A 31 -25.85 -10.12 -5.02
CA ILE A 31 -25.64 -8.80 -5.62
C ILE A 31 -25.57 -8.96 -7.14
N SER A 32 -26.35 -8.16 -7.86
CA SER A 32 -26.26 -8.08 -9.32
C SER A 32 -25.17 -7.10 -9.71
N LEU A 33 -24.16 -7.59 -10.43
CA LEU A 33 -23.09 -6.74 -10.97
C LEU A 33 -23.53 -6.10 -12.30
N PRO A 34 -23.06 -4.88 -12.62
CA PRO A 34 -23.31 -4.24 -13.90
C PRO A 34 -22.38 -4.75 -15.03
N TYR A 35 -21.85 -5.97 -14.89
CA TYR A 35 -20.87 -6.59 -15.77
C TYR A 35 -21.29 -8.03 -16.08
N ALA A 36 -21.02 -8.50 -17.30
CA ALA A 36 -21.43 -9.84 -17.73
C ALA A 36 -20.59 -10.97 -17.10
N ASP A 37 -19.28 -10.77 -17.04
CA ASP A 37 -18.29 -11.73 -16.55
C ASP A 37 -17.00 -11.01 -16.10
N PRO A 38 -16.03 -11.71 -15.49
CA PRO A 38 -14.76 -11.11 -15.07
C PRO A 38 -13.97 -10.43 -16.20
N ALA A 39 -14.08 -10.92 -17.43
CA ALA A 39 -13.37 -10.33 -18.57
C ALA A 39 -13.99 -8.99 -18.99
N ASP A 40 -15.32 -8.86 -18.96
CA ASP A 40 -16.03 -7.59 -19.16
C ASP A 40 -15.63 -6.54 -18.11
N LEU A 41 -15.59 -6.93 -16.82
CA LEU A 41 -15.10 -6.05 -15.75
C LEU A 41 -13.66 -5.58 -16.00
N ALA A 42 -12.75 -6.49 -16.38
CA ALA A 42 -11.36 -6.15 -16.66
C ALA A 42 -11.18 -5.10 -17.77
N THR A 43 -12.14 -4.97 -18.71
CA THR A 43 -12.09 -3.91 -19.73
C THR A 43 -12.20 -2.49 -19.16
N ARG A 44 -12.70 -2.34 -17.93
CA ARG A 44 -12.89 -1.04 -17.25
C ARG A 44 -11.64 -0.52 -16.56
N TYR A 45 -10.56 -1.29 -16.57
CA TYR A 45 -9.36 -0.97 -15.82
C TYR A 45 -8.47 0.04 -16.58
N ALA A 46 -8.87 0.50 -17.76
CA ALA A 46 -8.18 1.57 -18.48
C ALA A 46 -8.51 2.96 -17.87
N PHE A 47 -7.78 3.34 -16.82
CA PHE A 47 -7.98 4.60 -16.09
C PHE A 47 -7.38 5.82 -16.82
N THR A 48 -7.95 7.00 -16.56
CA THR A 48 -7.51 8.29 -17.11
C THR A 48 -6.83 9.21 -16.08
N ASP A 49 -7.07 8.97 -14.80
CA ASP A 49 -6.58 9.70 -13.63
C ASP A 49 -6.95 8.93 -12.34
N LEU A 50 -6.48 9.39 -11.17
CA LEU A 50 -6.83 8.82 -9.86
C LEU A 50 -8.35 8.70 -9.64
N GLN A 51 -9.12 9.73 -10.00
CA GLN A 51 -10.57 9.73 -9.78
C GLN A 51 -11.28 8.62 -10.57
N SER A 52 -10.93 8.42 -11.85
CA SER A 52 -11.52 7.36 -12.68
C SER A 52 -11.23 5.95 -12.16
N PHE A 53 -10.10 5.77 -11.46
CA PHE A 53 -9.78 4.55 -10.73
C PHE A 53 -10.63 4.43 -9.45
N LEU A 54 -10.67 5.48 -8.62
CA LEU A 54 -11.41 5.50 -7.36
C LEU A 54 -12.91 5.21 -7.58
N ASP A 55 -13.50 5.71 -8.67
CA ASP A 55 -14.89 5.43 -9.04
C ASP A 55 -15.15 3.92 -9.21
N LEU A 56 -14.24 3.18 -9.87
CA LEU A 56 -14.35 1.73 -10.05
C LEU A 56 -13.99 0.96 -8.78
N TYR A 57 -12.93 1.40 -8.09
CA TYR A 57 -12.46 0.85 -6.83
C TYR A 57 -13.58 0.82 -5.78
N TYR A 58 -14.22 1.96 -5.51
CA TYR A 58 -15.33 2.03 -4.54
C TYR A 58 -16.58 1.27 -5.01
N ALA A 59 -16.86 1.24 -6.31
CA ALA A 59 -17.99 0.46 -6.86
C ALA A 59 -17.79 -1.05 -6.66
N ASN A 60 -16.58 -1.57 -6.89
CA ASN A 60 -16.28 -3.00 -6.74
C ASN A 60 -16.40 -3.47 -5.29
N MET A 61 -16.14 -2.59 -4.33
CA MET A 61 -16.28 -2.93 -2.92
C MET A 61 -17.74 -3.21 -2.49
N ASP A 62 -18.75 -2.96 -3.34
CA ASP A 62 -20.15 -3.29 -3.03
C ASP A 62 -20.38 -4.77 -2.72
N VAL A 63 -19.48 -5.66 -3.17
CA VAL A 63 -19.59 -7.10 -2.91
C VAL A 63 -19.12 -7.50 -1.50
N LEU A 64 -18.46 -6.62 -0.76
CA LEU A 64 -17.96 -6.86 0.59
C LEU A 64 -19.05 -6.52 1.62
N ARG A 65 -19.71 -7.55 2.19
CA ARG A 65 -20.87 -7.39 3.09
C ARG A 65 -20.72 -8.07 4.45
N THR A 66 -19.97 -9.16 4.52
CA THR A 66 -19.84 -10.03 5.69
C THR A 66 -18.37 -10.17 6.08
N GLU A 67 -18.09 -10.55 7.34
CA GLU A 67 -16.71 -10.80 7.80
C GLU A 67 -15.97 -11.81 6.91
N GLN A 68 -16.69 -12.81 6.38
CA GLN A 68 -16.13 -13.81 5.48
C GLN A 68 -15.66 -13.21 4.15
N ASP A 69 -16.32 -12.16 3.64
CA ASP A 69 -15.92 -11.49 2.38
C ASP A 69 -14.55 -10.81 2.55
N PHE A 70 -14.36 -10.08 3.65
CA PHE A 70 -13.08 -9.47 4.00
C PHE A 70 -12.00 -10.50 4.30
N THR A 71 -12.36 -11.60 4.98
CA THR A 71 -11.42 -12.72 5.25
C THR A 71 -10.93 -13.34 3.95
N ASP A 72 -11.83 -13.60 3.00
CA ASP A 72 -11.49 -14.26 1.73
C ASP A 72 -10.63 -13.36 0.83
N MET A 73 -10.95 -12.06 0.76
CA MET A 73 -10.14 -11.05 0.09
C MET A 73 -8.72 -11.02 0.66
N THR A 74 -8.60 -10.88 1.98
CA THR A 74 -7.30 -10.81 2.66
C THR A 74 -6.47 -12.07 2.45
N ARG A 75 -7.07 -13.27 2.54
CA ARG A 75 -6.38 -14.53 2.26
C ARG A 75 -5.95 -14.67 0.79
N ALA A 76 -6.75 -14.15 -0.14
CA ALA A 76 -6.39 -14.17 -1.55
C ALA A 76 -5.12 -13.35 -1.82
N TYR A 77 -5.05 -12.14 -1.25
CA TYR A 77 -3.85 -11.30 -1.28
C TYR A 77 -2.64 -12.03 -0.65
N LEU A 78 -2.75 -12.49 0.59
CA LEU A 78 -1.62 -13.10 1.31
C LEU A 78 -0.99 -14.27 0.55
N ARG A 79 -1.81 -15.10 -0.10
CA ARG A 79 -1.34 -16.21 -0.95
C ARG A 79 -0.55 -15.71 -2.16
N ARG A 80 -1.02 -14.65 -2.84
CA ARG A 80 -0.35 -14.08 -4.02
C ARG A 80 0.91 -13.28 -3.63
N ALA A 81 0.88 -12.57 -2.50
CA ALA A 81 2.01 -11.85 -1.93
C ALA A 81 3.15 -12.80 -1.52
N ALA A 82 2.83 -13.96 -0.93
CA ALA A 82 3.84 -14.97 -0.56
C ALA A 82 4.59 -15.46 -1.80
N ALA A 83 3.87 -15.69 -2.91
CA ALA A 83 4.47 -16.07 -4.18
C ALA A 83 5.34 -14.96 -4.79
N ALA A 84 5.03 -13.69 -4.52
CA ALA A 84 5.82 -12.52 -4.92
C ALA A 84 7.13 -12.34 -4.12
N GLY A 85 7.31 -13.08 -3.01
CA GLY A 85 8.45 -12.94 -2.11
C GLY A 85 8.21 -12.01 -0.92
N VAL A 86 6.97 -11.55 -0.72
CA VAL A 86 6.62 -10.75 0.47
C VAL A 86 6.79 -11.61 1.72
N ARG A 87 7.53 -11.09 2.70
CA ARG A 87 7.77 -11.70 4.02
C ARG A 87 7.10 -10.95 5.16
N HIS A 88 6.80 -9.68 4.93
CA HIS A 88 6.04 -8.84 5.82
C HIS A 88 5.12 -7.93 5.02
N ALA A 89 3.86 -7.77 5.45
CA ALA A 89 2.91 -6.86 4.81
C ALA A 89 2.26 -5.94 5.84
N GLU A 90 2.34 -4.63 5.61
CA GLU A 90 1.55 -3.63 6.32
C GLU A 90 0.43 -3.18 5.41
N ILE A 91 -0.78 -3.57 5.76
CA ILE A 91 -1.94 -3.56 4.87
C ILE A 91 -2.85 -2.41 5.29
N MET A 92 -3.15 -1.52 4.36
CA MET A 92 -4.14 -0.45 4.52
C MET A 92 -5.54 -0.99 4.22
N MET A 93 -6.51 -0.37 4.88
CA MET A 93 -7.93 -0.66 4.77
C MET A 93 -8.70 0.64 5.01
N ASP A 94 -9.78 0.87 4.27
CA ASP A 94 -10.57 2.11 4.25
C ASP A 94 -11.87 1.94 5.05
N PRO A 95 -11.92 2.19 6.37
CA PRO A 95 -13.10 1.87 7.15
C PRO A 95 -14.30 2.72 6.71
N GLN A 96 -14.06 3.98 6.34
CA GLN A 96 -15.08 4.90 5.86
C GLN A 96 -15.74 4.44 4.55
N ALA A 97 -14.98 3.75 3.67
CA ALA A 97 -15.54 3.22 2.42
C ALA A 97 -16.59 2.14 2.69
N HIS A 98 -16.43 1.37 3.76
CA HIS A 98 -17.37 0.32 4.16
C HIS A 98 -18.55 0.86 4.96
N LEU A 99 -18.27 1.75 5.92
CA LEU A 99 -19.29 2.40 6.75
C LEU A 99 -20.31 3.17 5.89
N ALA A 100 -19.84 3.85 4.85
CA ALA A 100 -20.69 4.57 3.90
C ALA A 100 -21.72 3.66 3.19
N ARG A 101 -21.46 2.35 3.13
CA ARG A 101 -22.33 1.33 2.54
C ARG A 101 -23.18 0.57 3.57
N GLY A 102 -23.15 0.99 4.83
CA GLY A 102 -23.88 0.36 5.92
C GLY A 102 -23.24 -0.94 6.44
N VAL A 103 -21.98 -1.21 6.09
CA VAL A 103 -21.21 -2.33 6.67
C VAL A 103 -20.66 -1.87 8.03
N PRO A 104 -20.94 -2.57 9.14
CA PRO A 104 -20.42 -2.19 10.45
C PRO A 104 -18.89 -2.23 10.50
N LEU A 105 -18.30 -1.32 11.28
CA LEU A 105 -16.85 -1.27 11.51
C LEU A 105 -16.30 -2.61 12.00
N GLU A 106 -17.02 -3.23 12.93
CA GLU A 106 -16.70 -4.57 13.47
C GLU A 106 -16.60 -5.62 12.36
N THR A 107 -17.53 -5.60 11.40
CA THR A 107 -17.57 -6.59 10.31
C THR A 107 -16.35 -6.50 9.41
N CYS A 108 -15.96 -5.30 9.02
CA CYS A 108 -14.83 -5.14 8.12
C CYS A 108 -13.49 -5.35 8.85
N VAL A 109 -13.34 -4.83 10.07
CA VAL A 109 -12.12 -5.01 10.88
C VAL A 109 -11.91 -6.47 11.27
N ASN A 110 -12.95 -7.14 11.81
CA ASN A 110 -12.83 -8.55 12.23
C ASN A 110 -12.52 -9.46 11.05
N GLY A 111 -13.13 -9.22 9.89
CA GLY A 111 -12.90 -10.05 8.71
C GLY A 111 -11.46 -9.95 8.20
N VAL A 112 -10.89 -8.75 8.13
CA VAL A 112 -9.46 -8.59 7.78
C VAL A 112 -8.58 -9.22 8.88
N ALA A 113 -8.80 -8.86 10.14
CA ALA A 113 -8.02 -9.35 11.28
C ALA A 113 -8.03 -10.88 11.41
N ALA A 114 -9.15 -11.54 11.10
CA ALA A 114 -9.26 -12.99 11.12
C ALA A 114 -8.27 -13.65 10.16
N ALA A 115 -8.10 -13.12 8.95
CA ALA A 115 -7.11 -13.61 8.00
C ALA A 115 -5.67 -13.27 8.42
N LEU A 116 -5.44 -12.07 8.97
CA LEU A 116 -4.11 -11.66 9.42
C LEU A 116 -3.62 -12.51 10.60
N SER A 117 -4.52 -12.90 11.51
CA SER A 117 -4.18 -13.71 12.69
C SER A 117 -3.57 -15.09 12.37
N THR A 118 -3.81 -15.61 11.16
CA THR A 118 -3.25 -16.89 10.69
C THR A 118 -2.21 -16.73 9.57
N SER A 119 -1.89 -15.50 9.17
CA SER A 119 -1.02 -15.18 8.01
C SER A 119 0.36 -15.84 8.07
N GLU A 120 1.01 -15.86 9.23
CA GLU A 120 2.32 -16.51 9.39
C GLU A 120 2.24 -18.03 9.23
N THR A 121 1.19 -18.65 9.76
CA THR A 121 1.00 -20.10 9.66
C THR A 121 0.61 -20.53 8.24
N ASP A 122 -0.29 -19.78 7.60
CA ASP A 122 -0.90 -20.16 6.33
C ASP A 122 -0.06 -19.73 5.12
N ALA A 123 0.65 -18.60 5.21
CA ALA A 123 1.37 -18.00 4.09
C ALA A 123 2.85 -17.70 4.40
N GLY A 124 3.30 -17.80 5.65
CA GLY A 124 4.67 -17.44 6.04
C GLY A 124 4.95 -15.93 5.99
N ILE A 125 3.90 -15.10 6.08
CA ILE A 125 3.99 -13.64 6.04
C ILE A 125 3.59 -13.09 7.41
N SER A 126 4.47 -12.30 8.02
CA SER A 126 4.09 -11.48 9.19
C SER A 126 3.27 -10.28 8.73
N THR A 127 2.20 -9.90 9.42
CA THR A 127 1.29 -8.84 8.94
C THR A 127 0.97 -7.79 9.99
N SER A 128 0.53 -6.61 9.55
CA SER A 128 -0.02 -5.56 10.40
C SER A 128 -1.10 -4.79 9.64
N LEU A 129 -2.07 -4.24 10.37
CA LEU A 129 -3.21 -3.50 9.80
C LEU A 129 -3.07 -2.00 10.05
N ILE A 130 -3.30 -1.20 9.02
CA ILE A 130 -3.34 0.26 9.07
C ILE A 130 -4.75 0.68 8.66
N ALA A 131 -5.41 1.50 9.49
CA ALA A 131 -6.68 2.11 9.12
C ALA A 131 -6.43 3.42 8.36
N ALA A 132 -6.74 3.45 7.07
CA ALA A 132 -6.56 4.63 6.25
C ALA A 132 -7.85 5.47 6.19
N PHE A 133 -7.69 6.79 6.14
CA PHE A 133 -8.80 7.74 6.15
C PHE A 133 -8.92 8.47 4.81
N LEU A 134 -10.16 8.60 4.34
CA LEU A 134 -10.48 9.15 3.04
C LEU A 134 -10.39 10.69 3.11
N ARG A 135 -9.36 11.26 2.48
CA ARG A 135 -9.05 12.69 2.61
C ARG A 135 -10.06 13.63 1.94
N ASP A 136 -10.84 13.11 1.00
CA ASP A 136 -11.93 13.78 0.31
C ASP A 136 -13.25 13.79 1.10
N ARG A 137 -13.24 13.23 2.30
CA ARG A 137 -14.33 13.30 3.28
C ARG A 137 -14.00 14.25 4.43
N PRO A 138 -15.00 14.71 5.20
CA PRO A 138 -14.74 15.59 6.34
C PRO A 138 -13.82 14.94 7.37
N ALA A 139 -12.75 15.63 7.79
CA ALA A 139 -11.82 15.13 8.82
C ALA A 139 -12.49 14.81 10.17
N ALA A 140 -13.61 15.46 10.49
CA ALA A 140 -14.41 15.14 11.66
C ALA A 140 -14.99 13.72 11.62
N GLU A 141 -15.35 13.22 10.43
CA GLU A 141 -15.80 11.84 10.24
C GLU A 141 -14.67 10.85 10.50
N ALA A 142 -13.47 11.11 9.95
CA ALA A 142 -12.28 10.30 10.22
C ALA A 142 -11.93 10.25 11.72
N LEU A 143 -12.08 11.38 12.42
CA LEU A 143 -11.85 11.46 13.86
C LEU A 143 -12.85 10.62 14.67
N GLU A 144 -14.11 10.61 14.29
CA GLU A 144 -15.13 9.75 14.90
C GLU A 144 -14.80 8.27 14.69
N VAL A 145 -14.46 7.88 13.46
CA VAL A 145 -14.08 6.49 13.13
C VAL A 145 -12.81 6.07 13.88
N LEU A 146 -11.80 6.94 13.99
CA LEU A 146 -10.60 6.66 14.78
C LEU A 146 -10.94 6.39 16.25
N ARG A 147 -11.83 7.20 16.85
CA ARG A 147 -12.25 7.01 18.23
C ARG A 147 -12.99 5.69 18.42
N ASP A 148 -13.82 5.30 17.46
CA ASP A 148 -14.52 4.00 17.49
C ASP A 148 -13.53 2.83 17.38
N LEU A 149 -12.55 2.91 16.47
CA LEU A 149 -11.47 1.93 16.33
C LEU A 149 -10.69 1.75 17.64
N LEU A 150 -10.35 2.86 18.31
CA LEU A 150 -9.66 2.85 19.60
C LEU A 150 -10.57 2.27 20.71
N ALA A 151 -11.85 2.64 20.74
CA ALA A 151 -12.79 2.19 21.76
C ALA A 151 -13.10 0.68 21.67
N MET A 152 -13.00 0.10 20.47
CA MET A 152 -13.18 -1.33 20.24
C MET A 152 -11.87 -2.14 20.32
N ASP A 153 -10.75 -1.51 20.69
CA ASP A 153 -9.42 -2.13 20.70
C ASP A 153 -9.08 -2.81 19.35
N ALA A 154 -9.40 -2.13 18.23
CA ALA A 154 -9.13 -2.66 16.90
C ALA A 154 -7.63 -2.98 16.73
N PRO A 155 -7.26 -4.10 16.08
CA PRO A 155 -5.88 -4.57 15.98
C PRO A 155 -5.09 -3.80 14.89
N ILE A 156 -5.05 -2.47 14.99
CA ILE A 156 -4.30 -1.59 14.08
C ILE A 156 -2.96 -1.20 14.69
N ILE A 157 -1.92 -1.13 13.86
CA ILE A 157 -0.60 -0.61 14.25
C ILE A 157 -0.48 0.90 13.98
N GLY A 158 -1.31 1.42 13.08
CA GLY A 158 -1.20 2.78 12.60
C GLY A 158 -2.42 3.27 11.85
N ILE A 159 -2.34 4.53 11.45
CA ILE A 159 -3.31 5.20 10.58
C ILE A 159 -2.65 5.65 9.26
N GLY A 160 -3.46 5.70 8.20
CA GLY A 160 -3.11 6.22 6.89
C GLY A 160 -4.02 7.39 6.47
N LEU A 161 -3.67 8.04 5.36
CA LEU A 161 -4.49 9.05 4.69
C LEU A 161 -4.31 8.88 3.19
N ASP A 162 -5.41 8.70 2.47
CA ASP A 162 -5.45 8.36 1.04
C ASP A 162 -6.70 8.98 0.37
N SER A 163 -7.19 8.38 -0.72
CA SER A 163 -8.20 8.94 -1.61
C SER A 163 -7.69 10.16 -2.39
N ALA A 164 -8.59 10.90 -3.03
CA ALA A 164 -8.26 12.00 -3.94
C ALA A 164 -7.32 13.03 -3.29
N GLU A 165 -6.08 13.13 -3.78
CA GLU A 165 -5.07 14.02 -3.18
C GLU A 165 -5.30 15.49 -3.55
N ALA A 166 -5.56 15.77 -4.82
CA ALA A 166 -5.67 17.13 -5.34
C ALA A 166 -6.83 17.90 -4.68
N GLY A 167 -6.51 19.00 -3.99
CA GLY A 167 -7.50 19.86 -3.33
C GLY A 167 -7.79 19.51 -1.87
N TYR A 168 -7.23 18.41 -1.36
CA TYR A 168 -7.45 17.92 0.00
C TYR A 168 -6.11 17.86 0.77
N PRO A 169 -5.55 18.99 1.22
CA PRO A 169 -4.20 19.02 1.81
C PRO A 169 -4.09 18.23 3.12
N PRO A 170 -2.91 17.67 3.45
CA PRO A 170 -2.69 16.92 4.69
C PRO A 170 -3.06 17.73 5.94
N SER A 171 -2.83 19.05 5.94
CA SER A 171 -3.19 19.95 7.06
C SER A 171 -4.63 19.84 7.55
N LEU A 172 -5.59 19.38 6.73
CA LEU A 172 -6.99 19.19 7.16
C LEU A 172 -7.14 18.12 8.25
N PHE A 173 -6.20 17.17 8.33
CA PHE A 173 -6.30 15.99 9.19
C PHE A 173 -5.41 16.07 10.43
N ARG A 174 -4.86 17.25 10.77
CA ARG A 174 -3.94 17.41 11.91
C ARG A 174 -4.49 16.81 13.21
N GLU A 175 -5.75 17.10 13.55
CA GLU A 175 -6.37 16.61 14.79
C GLU A 175 -6.49 15.08 14.81
N VAL A 176 -6.79 14.45 13.67
CA VAL A 176 -6.84 12.98 13.56
C VAL A 176 -5.47 12.37 13.87
N TYR A 177 -4.42 12.97 13.33
CA TYR A 177 -3.05 12.51 13.54
C TYR A 177 -2.52 12.83 14.95
N ASP A 178 -2.91 13.93 15.56
CA ASP A 178 -2.63 14.22 16.98
C ASP A 178 -3.21 13.12 17.87
N VAL A 179 -4.48 12.76 17.67
CA VAL A 179 -5.15 11.71 18.46
C VAL A 179 -4.53 10.32 18.23
N ALA A 180 -4.16 9.99 16.99
CA ALA A 180 -3.50 8.72 16.68
C ALA A 180 -2.13 8.60 17.39
N ARG A 181 -1.31 9.66 17.36
CA ARG A 181 -0.03 9.68 18.06
C ARG A 181 -0.18 9.58 19.57
N ASP A 182 -1.15 10.29 20.16
CA ASP A 182 -1.44 10.20 21.59
C ASP A 182 -1.88 8.79 22.01
N ALA A 183 -2.50 8.03 21.09
CA ALA A 183 -2.83 6.62 21.26
C ALA A 183 -1.65 5.66 21.00
N GLY A 184 -0.48 6.17 20.61
CA GLY A 184 0.72 5.36 20.30
C GLY A 184 0.69 4.68 18.93
N LEU A 185 -0.24 5.07 18.05
CA LEU A 185 -0.33 4.55 16.69
C LEU A 185 0.73 5.16 15.78
N LYS A 186 1.18 4.37 14.81
CA LYS A 186 2.02 4.83 13.71
C LYS A 186 1.23 5.70 12.74
N CYS A 187 1.92 6.63 12.08
CA CYS A 187 1.29 7.60 11.18
C CYS A 187 1.95 7.53 9.81
N VAL A 188 1.16 7.26 8.77
CA VAL A 188 1.60 7.28 7.36
C VAL A 188 0.62 8.13 6.55
N ALA A 189 1.00 8.62 5.38
CA ALA A 189 0.11 9.42 4.54
C ALA A 189 0.55 9.41 3.08
N HIS A 190 -0.42 9.33 2.17
CA HIS A 190 -0.22 9.64 0.75
C HIS A 190 0.11 11.12 0.61
N ALA A 191 1.27 11.40 0.03
CA ALA A 191 1.68 12.75 -0.29
C ALA A 191 2.64 12.77 -1.47
N GLY A 192 2.43 13.70 -2.40
CA GLY A 192 3.32 13.87 -3.55
C GLY A 192 3.16 12.78 -4.60
N GLU A 193 1.95 12.24 -4.77
CA GLU A 193 1.59 11.38 -5.89
C GLU A 193 1.06 12.26 -7.04
N GLU A 194 -0.14 12.83 -6.86
CA GLU A 194 -0.72 13.87 -7.72
C GLU A 194 -0.54 15.25 -7.11
N GLY A 195 -0.52 15.34 -5.78
CA GLY A 195 -0.32 16.55 -5.00
C GLY A 195 1.09 17.11 -5.09
N PRO A 196 1.27 18.41 -4.81
CA PRO A 196 2.58 19.05 -4.92
C PRO A 196 3.56 18.57 -3.84
N ALA A 197 4.87 18.80 -4.05
CA ALA A 197 5.90 18.61 -3.02
C ALA A 197 5.56 19.28 -1.66
N ALA A 198 4.80 20.38 -1.68
CA ALA A 198 4.30 21.04 -0.46
C ALA A 198 3.45 20.12 0.43
N TYR A 199 2.74 19.14 -0.14
CA TYR A 199 1.97 18.17 0.65
C TYR A 199 2.88 17.18 1.38
N VAL A 200 4.04 16.85 0.82
CA VAL A 200 5.06 16.06 1.53
C VAL A 200 5.58 16.85 2.73
N TRP A 201 5.84 18.15 2.59
CA TRP A 201 6.18 19.02 3.72
C TRP A 201 5.07 19.03 4.79
N GLU A 202 3.80 19.21 4.39
CA GLU A 202 2.69 19.22 5.34
C GLU A 202 2.52 17.87 6.07
N ALA A 203 2.66 16.75 5.36
CA ALA A 203 2.60 15.43 5.98
C ALA A 203 3.74 15.24 7.01
N LEU A 204 4.96 15.69 6.70
CA LEU A 204 6.08 15.59 7.63
C LEU A 204 5.97 16.55 8.83
N ASP A 205 5.58 17.80 8.60
CA ASP A 205 5.67 18.83 9.64
C ASP A 205 4.38 19.01 10.45
N LEU A 206 3.23 18.77 9.83
CA LEU A 206 1.93 18.97 10.45
C LEU A 206 1.31 17.65 10.90
N LEU A 207 1.48 16.60 10.09
CA LEU A 207 1.00 15.26 10.42
C LEU A 207 2.06 14.38 11.07
N ALA A 208 3.32 14.82 11.15
CA ALA A 208 4.43 14.12 11.79
C ALA A 208 4.46 12.61 11.46
N VAL A 209 4.32 12.28 10.18
CA VAL A 209 4.28 10.89 9.71
C VAL A 209 5.63 10.19 9.88
N ASP A 210 5.58 8.89 10.17
CA ASP A 210 6.73 7.99 10.24
C ASP A 210 7.28 7.65 8.84
N ARG A 211 6.43 7.69 7.80
CA ARG A 211 6.80 7.51 6.38
C ARG A 211 5.82 8.21 5.43
N ILE A 212 6.25 8.45 4.20
CA ILE A 212 5.43 9.03 3.13
C ILE A 212 5.07 7.95 2.12
N ASP A 213 3.80 7.94 1.74
CA ASP A 213 3.28 7.07 0.71
C ASP A 213 3.34 7.75 -0.67
N HIS A 214 3.90 7.04 -1.65
CA HIS A 214 4.43 7.56 -2.93
C HIS A 214 5.62 8.51 -2.81
N GLY A 215 5.38 9.81 -2.62
CA GLY A 215 6.42 10.84 -2.54
C GLY A 215 7.17 11.14 -3.84
N ILE A 216 6.71 10.69 -5.01
CA ILE A 216 7.45 10.81 -6.27
C ILE A 216 7.64 12.27 -6.72
N ARG A 217 6.70 13.15 -6.39
CA ARG A 217 6.78 14.59 -6.70
C ARG A 217 7.71 15.37 -5.77
N CYS A 218 8.35 14.71 -4.79
CA CYS A 218 9.36 15.37 -3.94
C CYS A 218 10.54 15.93 -4.76
N LEU A 219 10.84 15.34 -5.93
CA LEU A 219 11.91 15.76 -6.81
C LEU A 219 11.72 17.16 -7.42
N GLU A 220 10.53 17.75 -7.29
CA GLU A 220 10.25 19.11 -7.74
C GLU A 220 10.81 20.18 -6.78
N ASP A 221 11.25 19.79 -5.59
CA ASP A 221 11.80 20.67 -4.56
C ASP A 221 13.13 20.10 -4.02
N GLU A 222 14.24 20.75 -4.39
CA GLU A 222 15.58 20.31 -3.97
C GLU A 222 15.78 20.33 -2.44
N ALA A 223 15.19 21.29 -1.74
CA ALA A 223 15.33 21.39 -0.28
C ALA A 223 14.57 20.24 0.40
N LEU A 224 13.44 19.83 -0.16
CA LEU A 224 12.71 18.66 0.31
C LEU A 224 13.52 17.39 0.11
N VAL A 225 14.16 17.21 -1.06
CA VAL A 225 14.99 16.02 -1.30
C VAL A 225 16.17 15.97 -0.35
N GLU A 226 16.85 17.10 -0.11
CA GLU A 226 17.94 17.19 0.88
C GLU A 226 17.47 16.74 2.27
N ARG A 227 16.30 17.21 2.71
CA ARG A 227 15.69 16.79 3.97
C ARG A 227 15.40 15.28 4.00
N LEU A 228 14.70 14.76 2.99
CA LEU A 228 14.32 13.34 2.92
C LEU A 228 15.54 12.42 2.94
N VAL A 229 16.64 12.82 2.30
CA VAL A 229 17.92 12.09 2.34
C VAL A 229 18.56 12.19 3.72
N ALA A 230 18.63 13.38 4.32
CA ALA A 230 19.26 13.58 5.63
C ALA A 230 18.55 12.79 6.74
N ASP A 231 17.22 12.81 6.71
CA ASP A 231 16.36 12.18 7.71
C ASP A 231 16.09 10.69 7.40
N GLN A 232 16.49 10.22 6.21
CA GLN A 232 16.20 8.87 5.68
C GLN A 232 14.71 8.50 5.75
N VAL A 233 13.83 9.49 5.49
CA VAL A 233 12.37 9.31 5.47
C VAL A 233 12.02 8.23 4.45
N PRO A 234 11.31 7.15 4.87
CA PRO A 234 10.87 6.14 3.93
C PRO A 234 9.85 6.69 2.94
N LEU A 235 10.02 6.35 1.67
CA LEU A 235 9.10 6.65 0.58
C LEU A 235 8.59 5.34 -0.03
N THR A 236 7.29 5.07 0.08
CA THR A 236 6.69 3.84 -0.41
C THR A 236 6.20 3.99 -1.85
N VAL A 237 7.09 3.71 -2.81
CA VAL A 237 6.87 4.01 -4.22
C VAL A 237 6.12 2.87 -4.92
N CYS A 238 5.18 3.20 -5.83
CA CYS A 238 4.26 2.27 -6.47
C CYS A 238 4.31 2.39 -8.01
N PRO A 239 5.32 1.81 -8.68
CA PRO A 239 5.62 2.09 -10.09
C PRO A 239 4.47 1.88 -11.08
N LEU A 240 3.77 0.74 -10.99
CA LEU A 240 2.65 0.43 -11.88
C LEU A 240 1.44 1.31 -11.58
N SER A 241 1.17 1.60 -10.30
CA SER A 241 0.15 2.56 -9.88
C SER A 241 0.38 3.92 -10.52
N ASN A 242 1.57 4.49 -10.35
CA ASN A 242 1.89 5.83 -10.86
C ASN A 242 1.77 5.93 -12.40
N VAL A 243 2.05 4.84 -13.13
CA VAL A 243 1.82 4.79 -14.58
C VAL A 243 0.33 4.67 -14.93
N ARG A 244 -0.40 3.80 -14.23
CA ARG A 244 -1.82 3.52 -14.50
C ARG A 244 -2.73 4.68 -14.13
N LEU A 245 -2.34 5.47 -13.14
CA LEU A 245 -3.04 6.68 -12.71
C LEU A 245 -2.54 7.95 -13.42
N ARG A 246 -1.62 7.81 -14.39
CA ARG A 246 -1.09 8.90 -15.23
C ARG A 246 -0.29 9.97 -14.47
N ALA A 247 0.13 9.70 -13.23
CA ALA A 247 1.13 10.50 -12.51
C ALA A 247 2.51 10.42 -13.18
N VAL A 248 2.80 9.29 -13.85
CA VAL A 248 3.95 9.08 -14.72
C VAL A 248 3.44 8.58 -16.07
N ASP A 249 4.00 9.06 -17.17
CA ASP A 249 3.49 8.73 -18.51
C ASP A 249 3.72 7.27 -18.91
N ALA A 250 4.92 6.75 -18.66
CA ALA A 250 5.32 5.37 -18.92
C ALA A 250 6.35 4.90 -17.90
N ILE A 251 6.50 3.58 -17.74
CA ILE A 251 7.45 3.01 -16.77
C ILE A 251 8.89 3.47 -17.01
N GLY A 252 9.28 3.73 -18.26
CA GLY A 252 10.61 4.24 -18.62
C GLY A 252 10.90 5.68 -18.17
N ASP A 253 9.86 6.44 -17.81
CA ASP A 253 9.96 7.82 -17.30
C ASP A 253 9.90 7.89 -15.76
N HIS A 254 9.76 6.73 -15.10
CA HIS A 254 9.53 6.67 -13.67
C HIS A 254 10.72 7.21 -12.85
N PRO A 255 10.50 8.06 -11.82
CA PRO A 255 11.58 8.75 -11.10
C PRO A 255 12.38 7.86 -10.14
N LEU A 256 11.90 6.65 -9.83
CA LEU A 256 12.50 5.76 -8.84
C LEU A 256 14.03 5.55 -8.98
N PRO A 257 14.61 5.31 -10.19
CA PRO A 257 16.06 5.19 -10.32
C PRO A 257 16.81 6.47 -9.91
N ALA A 258 16.27 7.64 -10.25
CA ALA A 258 16.84 8.92 -9.84
C ALA A 258 16.72 9.12 -8.32
N MET A 259 15.57 8.76 -7.73
CA MET A 259 15.38 8.82 -6.28
C MET A 259 16.40 7.94 -5.54
N LEU A 260 16.58 6.70 -6.00
CA LEU A 260 17.53 5.74 -5.43
C LEU A 260 18.98 6.24 -5.57
N ALA A 261 19.33 6.82 -6.72
CA ALA A 261 20.65 7.38 -6.99
C ALA A 261 20.96 8.60 -6.11
N ARG A 262 19.95 9.42 -5.79
CA ARG A 262 20.08 10.58 -4.89
C ARG A 262 20.20 10.20 -3.41
N GLY A 263 20.03 8.92 -3.06
CA GLY A 263 20.14 8.46 -1.68
C GLY A 263 18.84 8.48 -0.89
N LEU A 264 17.70 8.69 -1.55
CA LEU A 264 16.38 8.57 -0.90
C LEU A 264 16.15 7.13 -0.43
N ASN A 265 15.47 6.99 0.71
CA ASN A 265 15.06 5.71 1.27
C ASN A 265 13.77 5.22 0.60
N VAL A 266 13.88 4.82 -0.67
CA VAL A 266 12.76 4.31 -1.47
C VAL A 266 12.65 2.79 -1.39
N SER A 267 11.43 2.29 -1.35
CA SER A 267 11.09 0.88 -1.62
C SER A 267 9.94 0.74 -2.64
N VAL A 268 9.75 -0.47 -3.17
CA VAL A 268 8.76 -0.78 -4.23
C VAL A 268 7.57 -1.52 -3.65
N HIS A 269 6.36 -1.11 -4.04
CA HIS A 269 5.09 -1.68 -3.59
C HIS A 269 4.09 -1.77 -4.75
N SER A 270 3.00 -2.50 -4.52
CA SER A 270 1.98 -2.73 -5.55
C SER A 270 0.72 -1.88 -5.44
N ASP A 271 0.48 -1.25 -4.29
CA ASP A 271 -0.66 -0.35 -4.08
C ASP A 271 -2.01 -1.09 -4.22
N ASP A 272 -2.67 -0.96 -5.38
CA ASP A 272 -3.88 -1.72 -5.75
C ASP A 272 -3.57 -2.78 -6.84
N PRO A 273 -2.97 -3.93 -6.48
CA PRO A 273 -2.37 -4.86 -7.43
C PRO A 273 -3.35 -5.43 -8.47
N ALA A 274 -4.61 -5.68 -8.06
CA ALA A 274 -5.64 -6.18 -8.96
C ALA A 274 -6.03 -5.14 -10.02
N TYR A 275 -5.92 -3.85 -9.68
CA TYR A 275 -6.28 -2.75 -10.57
C TYR A 275 -5.13 -2.35 -11.47
N PHE A 276 -3.91 -2.31 -10.95
CA PHE A 276 -2.75 -1.79 -11.68
C PHE A 276 -1.98 -2.82 -12.50
N GLY A 277 -2.45 -4.07 -12.49
CA GLY A 277 -2.00 -5.12 -13.39
C GLY A 277 -0.72 -5.81 -12.92
N GLY A 278 -0.50 -5.85 -11.60
CA GLY A 278 0.65 -6.53 -11.04
C GLY A 278 0.84 -6.33 -9.54
N TYR A 279 1.37 -7.37 -8.89
CA TYR A 279 1.78 -7.35 -7.50
C TYR A 279 3.22 -6.82 -7.37
N LEU A 280 3.81 -6.90 -6.17
CA LEU A 280 5.13 -6.35 -5.91
C LEU A 280 6.22 -6.89 -6.86
N ASP A 281 6.17 -8.19 -7.16
CA ASP A 281 7.11 -8.84 -8.07
C ASP A 281 6.95 -8.36 -9.51
N ASP A 282 5.73 -8.06 -9.94
CA ASP A 282 5.44 -7.48 -11.26
C ASP A 282 5.96 -6.03 -11.36
N ASN A 283 5.83 -5.25 -10.29
CA ASN A 283 6.41 -3.89 -10.21
C ASN A 283 7.94 -3.93 -10.31
N LEU A 284 8.59 -4.85 -9.59
CA LEU A 284 10.03 -5.06 -9.70
C LEU A 284 10.44 -5.53 -11.10
N ALA A 285 9.69 -6.43 -11.73
CA ALA A 285 9.95 -6.89 -13.08
C ALA A 285 9.88 -5.74 -14.09
N ALA A 286 8.84 -4.91 -14.01
CA ALA A 286 8.67 -3.74 -14.87
C ALA A 286 9.84 -2.75 -14.75
N LEU A 287 10.33 -2.50 -13.53
CA LEU A 287 11.50 -1.65 -13.31
C LEU A 287 12.80 -2.27 -13.82
N VAL A 288 12.98 -3.59 -13.65
CA VAL A 288 14.15 -4.31 -14.19
C VAL A 288 14.18 -4.25 -15.71
N ASP A 289 13.03 -4.48 -16.36
CA ASP A 289 12.92 -4.45 -17.81
C ASP A 289 13.14 -3.04 -18.38
N ALA A 290 12.64 -2.01 -17.70
CA ALA A 290 12.75 -0.62 -18.16
C ALA A 290 14.13 0.01 -17.91
N PHE A 291 14.76 -0.29 -16.76
CA PHE A 291 15.98 0.41 -16.30
C PHE A 291 17.21 -0.48 -16.13
N GLY A 292 17.06 -1.80 -16.29
CA GLY A 292 18.17 -2.75 -16.10
C GLY A 292 18.66 -2.83 -14.65
N LEU A 293 17.77 -2.65 -13.66
CA LEU A 293 18.13 -2.68 -12.25
C LEU A 293 18.89 -3.98 -11.89
N GLY A 294 20.10 -3.80 -11.35
CA GLY A 294 20.97 -4.91 -10.99
C GLY A 294 20.52 -5.66 -9.74
N ILE A 295 21.23 -6.74 -9.41
CA ILE A 295 20.96 -7.52 -8.20
C ILE A 295 21.12 -6.64 -6.94
N ASP A 296 22.14 -5.78 -6.89
CA ASP A 296 22.39 -4.92 -5.75
C ASP A 296 21.33 -3.81 -5.60
N ASP A 297 20.83 -3.24 -6.70
CA ASP A 297 19.74 -2.24 -6.65
C ASP A 297 18.47 -2.87 -6.08
N ARG A 298 18.13 -4.06 -6.55
CA ARG A 298 16.96 -4.82 -6.07
C ARG A 298 17.08 -5.19 -4.60
N ALA A 299 18.26 -5.69 -4.18
CA ALA A 299 18.51 -5.99 -2.78
C ALA A 299 18.45 -4.73 -1.90
N ARG A 300 18.92 -3.57 -2.41
CA ARG A 300 18.81 -2.29 -1.72
C ARG A 300 17.36 -1.87 -1.53
N LEU A 301 16.53 -1.93 -2.57
CA LEU A 301 15.09 -1.63 -2.50
C LEU A 301 14.37 -2.53 -1.48
N ALA A 302 14.66 -3.83 -1.49
CA ALA A 302 14.10 -4.78 -0.52
C ALA A 302 14.59 -4.50 0.91
N ALA A 303 15.87 -4.21 1.10
CA ALA A 303 16.41 -3.87 2.42
C ALA A 303 15.84 -2.54 2.94
N ASN A 304 15.58 -1.57 2.06
CA ASN A 304 14.90 -0.32 2.42
C ASN A 304 13.49 -0.59 2.94
N SER A 305 12.72 -1.47 2.29
CA SER A 305 11.38 -1.82 2.81
C SER A 305 11.46 -2.52 4.16
N VAL A 306 12.40 -3.46 4.36
CA VAL A 306 12.58 -4.11 5.65
C VAL A 306 13.00 -3.12 6.76
N ARG A 307 13.88 -2.16 6.47
CA ARG A 307 14.29 -1.13 7.45
C ARG A 307 13.16 -0.14 7.78
N SER A 308 12.25 0.06 6.85
CA SER A 308 11.16 1.02 6.98
C SER A 308 9.89 0.41 7.59
N ALA A 309 9.84 -0.92 7.70
CA ALA A 309 8.74 -1.66 8.30
C ALA A 309 8.63 -1.41 9.81
N PHE A 310 7.40 -1.33 10.32
CA PHE A 310 7.00 -1.24 11.72
C PHE A 310 7.04 -2.61 12.40
N ILE A 311 8.22 -3.23 12.37
CA ILE A 311 8.51 -4.54 12.95
C ILE A 311 9.53 -4.43 14.09
N SER A 312 9.58 -5.48 14.91
CA SER A 312 10.61 -5.60 15.95
C SER A 312 12.01 -5.67 15.33
N GLU A 313 13.01 -5.23 16.10
CA GLU A 313 14.40 -5.25 15.64
C GLU A 313 14.90 -6.68 15.34
N GLY A 314 14.47 -7.68 16.11
CA GLY A 314 14.79 -9.08 15.83
C GLY A 314 14.25 -9.53 14.46
N ARG A 315 12.97 -9.26 14.19
CA ARG A 315 12.35 -9.60 12.89
C ARG A 315 13.02 -8.85 11.75
N ARG A 316 13.40 -7.58 11.96
CA ARG A 316 14.14 -6.78 10.97
C ARG A 316 15.47 -7.42 10.62
N GLN A 317 16.24 -7.85 11.60
CA GLN A 317 17.54 -8.51 11.40
C GLN A 317 17.40 -9.82 10.63
N ASP A 318 16.40 -10.64 10.97
CA ASP A 318 16.11 -11.89 10.26
C ASP A 318 15.81 -11.63 8.77
N LEU A 319 14.93 -10.67 8.47
CA LEU A 319 14.56 -10.34 7.09
C LEU A 319 15.72 -9.73 6.30
N LEU A 320 16.55 -8.88 6.93
CA LEU A 320 17.75 -8.34 6.28
C LEU A 320 18.76 -9.45 5.96
N ALA A 321 18.87 -10.48 6.81
CA ALA A 321 19.70 -11.64 6.53
C ALA A 321 19.16 -12.48 5.35
N GLU A 322 17.84 -12.62 5.22
CA GLU A 322 17.22 -13.25 4.05
C GLU A 322 17.52 -12.49 2.75
N VAL A 323 17.41 -11.15 2.77
CA VAL A 323 17.76 -10.29 1.62
C VAL A 323 19.23 -10.46 1.23
N GLU A 324 20.15 -10.46 2.20
CA GLU A 324 21.57 -10.63 1.92
C GLU A 324 21.89 -12.03 1.38
N ALA A 325 21.27 -13.07 1.93
CA ALA A 325 21.42 -14.44 1.42
C ALA A 325 20.92 -14.56 -0.03
N TRP A 326 19.80 -13.90 -0.36
CA TRP A 326 19.31 -13.81 -1.73
C TRP A 326 20.32 -13.08 -2.63
N ARG A 327 20.87 -11.94 -2.18
CA ARG A 327 21.83 -11.12 -2.93
C ARG A 327 23.10 -11.90 -3.26
N VAL A 328 23.66 -12.62 -2.28
CA VAL A 328 24.86 -13.46 -2.46
C VAL A 328 24.58 -14.61 -3.43
N SER A 329 23.44 -15.29 -3.27
CA SER A 329 23.03 -16.40 -4.14
C SER A 329 22.80 -15.96 -5.59
N ALA A 330 22.21 -14.78 -5.79
CA ALA A 330 21.96 -14.22 -7.10
C ALA A 330 23.25 -13.88 -7.88
N HIS A 331 24.34 -13.56 -7.18
CA HIS A 331 25.66 -13.33 -7.78
C HIS A 331 26.47 -14.62 -8.01
N ALA A 332 26.06 -15.74 -7.42
CA ALA A 332 26.81 -16.99 -7.56
C ALA A 332 26.78 -17.47 -9.02
N PRO A 333 27.93 -17.91 -9.59
CA PRO A 333 27.95 -18.45 -10.94
C PRO A 333 27.04 -19.67 -11.00
N ARG A 334 26.10 -19.69 -11.97
CA ARG A 334 25.27 -20.87 -12.21
C ARG A 334 26.20 -22.00 -12.64
N ALA A 335 26.24 -23.09 -11.87
CA ALA A 335 26.90 -24.31 -12.30
C ALA A 335 26.24 -24.76 -13.61
N VAL A 336 27.06 -24.94 -14.65
CA VAL A 336 26.67 -25.39 -15.99
C VAL A 336 26.23 -26.84 -15.95
#